data_AF-A0A947JZF6-F1
#
_entry.id   AF-A0A947JZF6-F1
#
_cell.length_a   1.000
_cell.length_b   1.000
_cell.length_c   1.000
_cell.angle_alpha   90.00
_cell.angle_beta   90.00
_cell.angle_gamma   90.00
#
_symmetry.space_group_name_H-M   'P 1'
#
loop_
_entity.id
_entity.type
_entity.pdbx_description
1 polymer ?
#
loop_
_entity_poly.entity_id
_entity_poly.type
_entity_poly.pdbx_seq_one_letter_code
_entity_poly.pdbx_strand_id
1 'polypeptide(L)'
;TKSPISNAATDRLLARYGSLEAVSDAPLDELRELLATQTYPNVAAVRLKRALQAVVAERGAVDLAHLEPMDTPAAMAWLETLPGAGRKIAAGVVKASTLDRKALVLDRHHTRILQRRGLVCRQRPTPRAPMKQSCPRCRPNGAPPMTTGIIC
;
A
#
# COMPACT_ATOMS: atom_id res chain seq x y z
N THR A 1 -7.54 -2.65 10.02
CA THR A 1 -8.75 -2.90 10.81
C THR A 1 -9.88 -3.17 9.85
N LYS A 2 -10.09 -4.43 9.42
CA LYS A 2 -11.38 -4.80 8.83
C LYS A 2 -12.33 -4.90 10.02
N SER A 3 -13.09 -3.84 10.27
CA SER A 3 -14.04 -3.84 11.37
C SER A 3 -15.08 -2.75 11.08
N PRO A 4 -16.36 -3.00 11.39
CA PRO A 4 -17.42 -1.99 11.44
C PRO A 4 -16.99 -0.65 12.04
N ILE A 5 -16.02 -0.66 12.97
CA ILE A 5 -15.44 0.54 13.59
C ILE A 5 -14.77 1.48 12.57
N SER A 6 -14.07 0.94 11.56
CA SER A 6 -13.42 1.76 10.52
C SER A 6 -14.44 2.36 9.56
N ASN A 7 -15.49 1.61 9.21
CA ASN A 7 -16.55 2.10 8.35
C ASN A 7 -17.34 3.18 9.07
N ALA A 8 -17.78 2.93 10.31
CA ALA A 8 -18.49 3.91 11.13
C ALA A 8 -17.68 5.18 11.41
N ALA A 9 -16.35 5.09 11.46
CA ALA A 9 -15.50 6.30 11.55
C ALA A 9 -15.47 7.09 10.23
N THR A 10 -15.45 6.39 9.09
CA THR A 10 -15.52 7.01 7.76
C THR A 10 -16.88 7.66 7.54
N ASP A 11 -17.96 6.97 7.91
CA ASP A 11 -19.33 7.49 7.80
C ASP A 11 -19.52 8.74 8.66
N ARG A 12 -18.96 8.77 9.88
CA ARG A 12 -18.98 9.96 10.75
C ARG A 12 -18.23 11.14 10.14
N LEU A 13 -17.08 10.92 9.51
CA LEU A 13 -16.32 11.96 8.82
C LEU A 13 -17.13 12.54 7.65
N LEU A 14 -17.71 11.66 6.82
CA LEU A 14 -18.52 12.08 5.68
C LEU A 14 -19.82 12.79 6.11
N ALA A 15 -20.47 12.32 7.17
CA ALA A 15 -21.65 12.99 7.72
C ALA A 15 -21.33 14.39 8.27
N ARG A 16 -20.13 14.60 8.84
CA ARG A 16 -19.73 15.88 9.44
C ARG A 16 -19.24 16.91 8.42
N TYR A 17 -18.51 16.48 7.39
CA TYR A 17 -17.83 17.37 6.44
C TYR A 17 -18.38 17.30 5.00
N GLY A 18 -19.25 16.33 4.70
CA GLY A 18 -19.91 16.16 3.39
C GLY A 18 -19.02 15.60 2.28
N SER A 19 -17.72 15.91 2.27
CA SER A 19 -16.75 15.48 1.26
C SER A 19 -15.40 15.12 1.87
N LEU A 20 -14.60 14.32 1.16
CA LEU A 20 -13.24 13.98 1.60
C LEU A 20 -12.27 15.17 1.43
N GLU A 21 -12.55 16.07 0.51
CA GLU A 21 -11.88 17.35 0.33
C GLU A 21 -12.00 18.18 1.61
N ALA A 22 -13.22 18.34 2.13
CA ALA A 22 -13.44 19.07 3.38
C ALA A 22 -12.77 18.39 4.58
N VAL A 23 -12.68 17.05 4.59
CA VAL A 23 -11.90 16.30 5.61
C VAL A 23 -10.40 16.62 5.53
N SER A 24 -9.87 16.91 4.33
CA SER A 24 -8.46 17.25 4.14
C SER A 24 -8.10 18.62 4.76
N ASP A 25 -9.05 19.55 4.78
CA ASP A 25 -8.87 20.88 5.36
C ASP A 25 -9.23 20.94 6.86
N ALA A 26 -10.04 20.00 7.34
CA ALA A 26 -10.51 19.93 8.73
C ALA A 26 -9.37 20.02 9.77
N PRO A 27 -9.61 20.69 10.93
CA PRO A 27 -8.63 20.76 12.01
C PRO A 27 -8.19 19.38 12.50
N LEU A 28 -6.89 19.22 12.78
CA LEU A 28 -6.35 17.91 13.15
C LEU A 28 -6.96 17.37 14.45
N ASP A 29 -7.32 18.24 15.39
CA ASP A 29 -7.92 17.85 16.67
C ASP A 29 -9.34 17.31 16.49
N GLU A 30 -10.17 17.92 15.63
CA GLU A 30 -11.49 17.38 15.29
C GLU A 30 -11.39 15.99 14.62
N LEU A 31 -10.41 15.81 13.72
CA LEU A 31 -10.17 14.50 13.10
C LEU A 31 -9.77 13.43 14.13
N ARG A 32 -9.00 13.79 15.15
CA ARG A 32 -8.60 12.87 16.22
C ARG A 32 -9.81 12.44 17.06
N GLU A 33 -10.70 13.37 17.38
CA GLU A 33 -11.93 13.09 18.12
C GLU A 33 -12.85 12.14 17.33
N LEU A 34 -13.07 12.43 16.05
CA LEU A 34 -13.89 11.57 15.18
C LEU A 34 -13.27 10.17 15.01
N LEU A 35 -11.95 10.07 15.00
CA LEU A 35 -11.21 8.81 14.89
C LEU A 35 -10.93 8.14 16.25
N ALA A 36 -11.39 8.68 17.38
CA ALA A 36 -11.03 8.22 18.73
C ALA A 36 -11.31 6.73 18.99
N THR A 37 -12.28 6.14 18.27
CA THR A 37 -12.61 4.71 18.35
C THR A 37 -11.55 3.79 17.73
N GLN A 38 -10.58 4.33 16.98
CA GLN A 38 -9.49 3.56 16.37
C GLN A 38 -8.39 3.28 17.40
N THR A 39 -7.61 2.22 17.17
CA THR A 39 -6.49 1.84 18.06
C THR A 39 -5.40 2.92 18.15
N TYR A 40 -5.20 3.72 17.09
CA TYR A 40 -4.17 4.76 17.02
C TYR A 40 -4.73 6.05 16.39
N PRO A 41 -5.62 6.78 17.08
CA PRO A 41 -6.37 7.89 16.50
C PRO A 41 -5.46 9.03 16.05
N ASN A 42 -4.45 9.37 16.86
CA ASN A 42 -3.49 10.42 16.55
C ASN A 42 -2.70 10.16 15.26
N VAL A 43 -2.23 8.91 15.08
CA VAL A 43 -1.48 8.50 13.90
C VAL A 43 -2.41 8.40 12.69
N ALA A 44 -3.63 7.90 12.88
CA ALA A 44 -4.63 7.78 11.83
C ALA A 44 -5.05 9.14 11.28
N ALA A 45 -5.35 10.12 12.15
CA ALA A 45 -5.74 11.47 11.78
C ALA A 45 -4.66 12.15 10.92
N VAL A 46 -3.40 12.11 11.37
CA VAL A 46 -2.28 12.71 10.63
C VAL A 46 -2.08 12.04 9.27
N ARG A 47 -2.14 10.70 9.21
CA ARG A 47 -1.96 9.96 7.96
C ARG A 47 -3.11 10.21 6.98
N LEU A 48 -4.35 10.19 7.45
CA LEU A 48 -5.54 10.46 6.65
C LEU A 48 -5.45 11.85 6.03
N LYS A 49 -5.24 12.88 6.87
CA LYS A 49 -5.12 14.26 6.41
C LYS A 49 -4.00 14.43 5.38
N ARG A 50 -2.79 13.92 5.66
CA ARG A 50 -1.66 14.02 4.73
C ARG A 50 -1.88 13.29 3.42
N ALA A 51 -2.50 12.11 3.45
CA ALA A 51 -2.81 11.37 2.24
C ALA A 51 -3.81 12.12 1.36
N LEU A 52 -4.90 12.63 1.95
CA LEU A 52 -5.90 13.41 1.21
C LEU A 52 -5.30 14.71 0.64
N GLN A 53 -4.52 15.44 1.45
CA GLN A 53 -3.83 16.65 0.99
C GLN A 53 -2.85 16.36 -0.15
N ALA A 54 -2.13 15.23 -0.12
CA ALA A 54 -1.25 14.84 -1.22
C ALA A 54 -2.01 14.56 -2.52
N VAL A 55 -3.16 13.89 -2.44
CA VAL A 55 -4.02 13.64 -3.61
C VAL A 55 -4.57 14.97 -4.15
N VAL A 56 -5.09 15.84 -3.29
CA VAL A 56 -5.60 17.17 -3.70
C VAL A 56 -4.49 18.02 -4.31
N ALA A 57 -3.28 18.02 -3.74
CA ALA A 57 -2.16 18.79 -4.27
C ALA A 57 -1.75 18.36 -5.69
N GLU A 58 -1.86 17.06 -6.01
CA GLU A 58 -1.49 16.54 -7.32
C GLU A 58 -2.65 16.56 -8.33
N ARG A 59 -3.89 16.42 -7.87
CA ARG A 59 -5.07 16.19 -8.73
C ARG A 59 -6.10 17.31 -8.70
N GLY A 60 -6.06 18.19 -7.70
CA GLY A 60 -7.08 19.22 -7.44
C GLY A 60 -8.35 18.72 -6.73
N ALA A 61 -8.56 17.41 -6.67
CA ALA A 61 -9.70 16.76 -6.00
C ALA A 61 -9.29 15.39 -5.44
N VAL A 62 -10.07 14.83 -4.51
CA VAL A 62 -9.83 13.49 -3.97
C VAL A 62 -10.36 12.45 -4.97
N ASP A 63 -9.67 12.30 -6.11
CA ASP A 63 -10.03 11.38 -7.19
C ASP A 63 -8.86 10.52 -7.67
N LEU A 64 -9.15 9.24 -7.94
CA LEU A 64 -8.22 8.22 -8.40
C LEU A 64 -8.51 7.72 -9.82
N ALA A 65 -9.48 8.30 -10.55
CA ALA A 65 -9.83 7.87 -11.92
C ALA A 65 -8.64 7.92 -12.89
N HIS A 66 -7.68 8.80 -12.65
CA HIS A 66 -6.44 8.89 -13.43
C HIS A 66 -5.56 7.63 -13.41
N LEU A 67 -5.79 6.71 -12.47
CA LEU A 67 -5.11 5.42 -12.39
C LEU A 67 -5.72 4.38 -13.34
N GLU A 68 -6.92 4.61 -13.88
CA GLU A 68 -7.58 3.70 -14.83
C GLU A 68 -6.77 3.39 -16.09
N PRO A 69 -6.17 4.37 -16.79
CA PRO A 69 -5.33 4.10 -17.96
C PRO A 69 -3.95 3.51 -17.61
N MET A 70 -3.55 3.53 -16.34
CA MET A 70 -2.25 3.02 -15.92
C MET A 70 -2.26 1.49 -15.80
N ASP A 71 -1.12 0.87 -16.03
CA ASP A 71 -0.93 -0.54 -15.70
C ASP A 71 -0.89 -0.74 -14.16
N THR A 72 -1.16 -1.98 -13.72
CA THR A 72 -1.22 -2.28 -12.28
C THR A 72 0.07 -1.90 -11.54
N PRO A 73 1.29 -2.20 -12.07
CA PRO A 73 2.53 -1.79 -11.43
C PRO A 73 2.71 -0.28 -11.29
N ALA A 74 2.38 0.52 -12.32
CA ALA A 74 2.50 1.97 -12.24
C ALA A 74 1.49 2.58 -11.27
N ALA A 75 0.23 2.12 -11.31
CA ALA A 75 -0.80 2.58 -10.36
C ALA A 75 -0.39 2.28 -8.90
N MET A 76 0.16 1.09 -8.66
CA MET A 76 0.73 0.71 -7.36
C MET A 76 1.89 1.60 -6.95
N ALA A 77 2.82 1.89 -7.86
CA ALA A 77 3.97 2.74 -7.59
C ALA A 77 3.54 4.17 -7.24
N TRP A 78 2.55 4.71 -7.94
CA TRP A 78 1.97 6.02 -7.64
C TRP A 78 1.31 6.05 -6.26
N LEU A 79 0.46 5.06 -5.94
CA LEU A 79 -0.17 4.96 -4.63
C LEU A 79 0.85 4.82 -3.49
N GLU A 80 1.96 4.11 -3.72
CA GLU A 80 3.06 3.97 -2.75
C GLU A 80 3.80 5.28 -2.48
N THR A 81 3.63 6.33 -3.30
CA THR A 81 4.15 7.68 -3.01
C THR A 81 3.33 8.43 -1.97
N LEU A 82 2.05 8.08 -1.78
CA LEU A 82 1.17 8.80 -0.86
C LEU A 82 1.60 8.56 0.60
N PRO A 83 1.61 9.61 1.46
CA PRO A 83 2.03 9.51 2.85
C PRO A 83 1.22 8.47 3.64
N GLY A 84 1.89 7.37 4.02
CA GLY A 84 1.27 6.30 4.81
C GLY A 84 0.55 5.23 3.99
N ALA A 85 0.52 5.33 2.66
CA ALA A 85 -0.08 4.35 1.75
C ALA A 85 0.97 3.35 1.18
N GLY A 86 1.68 2.64 2.06
CA GLY A 86 2.66 1.64 1.61
C GLY A 86 2.01 0.48 0.83
N ARG A 87 2.84 -0.42 0.29
CA ARG A 87 2.44 -1.55 -0.59
C ARG A 87 1.15 -2.29 -0.23
N LYS A 88 0.93 -2.56 1.06
CA LYS A 88 -0.30 -3.22 1.53
C LYS A 88 -1.56 -2.40 1.23
N ILE A 89 -1.50 -1.09 1.47
CA ILE A 89 -2.61 -0.17 1.25
C ILE A 89 -2.80 0.04 -0.25
N ALA A 90 -1.72 0.30 -1.00
CA ALA A 90 -1.77 0.39 -2.46
C ALA A 90 -2.45 -0.84 -3.10
N ALA A 91 -2.04 -2.05 -2.70
CA ALA A 91 -2.65 -3.30 -3.17
C ALA A 91 -4.13 -3.42 -2.79
N GLY A 92 -4.50 -2.90 -1.62
CA GLY A 92 -5.90 -2.86 -1.17
C GLY A 92 -6.74 -1.91 -2.00
N VAL A 93 -6.21 -0.72 -2.31
CA VAL A 93 -6.89 0.30 -3.11
C VAL A 93 -7.12 -0.22 -4.53
N VAL A 94 -6.08 -0.65 -5.25
CA VAL A 94 -6.26 -1.11 -6.64
C VAL A 94 -7.17 -2.32 -6.77
N LYS A 95 -7.29 -3.14 -5.70
CA LYS A 95 -8.17 -4.31 -5.67
C LYS A 95 -9.61 -3.96 -5.32
N ALA A 96 -9.82 -3.09 -4.33
CA ALA A 96 -11.13 -2.87 -3.71
C ALA A 96 -11.83 -1.60 -4.21
N SER A 97 -11.18 -0.81 -5.07
CA SER A 97 -11.79 0.34 -5.74
C SER A 97 -12.40 -0.04 -7.09
N THR A 98 -12.92 0.95 -7.79
CA THR A 98 -13.41 0.85 -9.17
C THR A 98 -12.37 0.32 -10.17
N LEU A 99 -11.08 0.31 -9.81
CA LEU A 99 -10.02 -0.24 -10.64
C LEU A 99 -10.07 -1.78 -10.77
N ASP A 100 -10.64 -2.48 -9.76
CA ASP A 100 -10.82 -3.95 -9.68
C ASP A 100 -9.64 -4.77 -10.24
N ARG A 101 -8.41 -4.40 -9.88
CA ARG A 101 -7.20 -5.05 -10.39
C ARG A 101 -6.86 -6.31 -9.59
N LYS A 102 -6.27 -7.29 -10.28
CA LYS A 102 -5.76 -8.53 -9.68
C LYS A 102 -4.49 -8.26 -8.85
N ALA A 103 -4.66 -7.73 -7.64
CA ALA A 103 -3.58 -7.51 -6.67
C ALA A 103 -3.80 -8.34 -5.39
N LEU A 104 -2.73 -8.99 -4.91
CA LEU A 104 -2.78 -9.76 -3.67
C LEU A 104 -2.33 -8.91 -2.47
N VAL A 105 -3.26 -8.64 -1.55
CA VAL A 105 -2.98 -7.90 -0.31
C VAL A 105 -2.29 -8.82 0.71
N LEU A 106 -0.96 -8.77 0.74
CA LEU A 106 -0.16 -9.50 1.73
C LEU A 106 0.04 -8.67 2.99
N ASP A 107 -0.11 -9.31 4.15
CA ASP A 107 0.25 -8.71 5.43
C ASP A 107 1.42 -9.45 6.09
N ARG A 108 1.85 -8.96 7.25
CA ARG A 108 2.96 -9.56 8.00
C ARG A 108 2.70 -11.04 8.32
N HIS A 109 1.46 -11.42 8.60
CA HIS A 109 1.11 -12.80 8.93
C HIS A 109 1.17 -13.70 7.69
N HIS A 110 0.61 -13.27 6.56
CA HIS A 110 0.73 -13.96 5.27
C HIS A 110 2.19 -14.17 4.90
N THR A 111 3.00 -13.10 4.90
CA THR A 111 4.41 -13.17 4.56
C THR A 111 5.17 -14.09 5.52
N ARG A 112 4.86 -14.07 6.81
CA ARG A 112 5.46 -14.97 7.80
C ARG A 112 5.13 -16.43 7.54
N ILE A 113 3.88 -16.75 7.19
CA ILE A 113 3.49 -18.12 6.82
C ILE A 113 4.21 -18.57 5.55
N LEU A 114 4.19 -17.74 4.50
CA LEU A 114 4.85 -18.05 3.24
C LEU A 114 6.36 -18.30 3.44
N GLN A 115 7.02 -17.50 4.29
CA GLN A 115 8.43 -17.69 4.65
C GLN A 115 8.66 -19.01 5.40
N ARG A 116 7.81 -19.32 6.39
CA ARG A 116 7.89 -20.58 7.14
C ARG A 116 7.66 -21.81 6.27
N ARG A 117 6.82 -21.68 5.24
CA ARG A 117 6.57 -22.73 4.24
C ARG A 117 7.64 -22.78 3.15
N GLY A 118 8.61 -21.86 3.15
CA GLY A 118 9.68 -21.80 2.15
C GLY A 118 9.22 -21.31 0.78
N LEU A 119 8.03 -20.71 0.67
CA LEU A 119 7.46 -20.21 -0.58
C LEU A 119 8.01 -18.83 -0.97
N VAL A 120 8.48 -18.06 0.02
CA VAL A 120 9.14 -16.77 -0.22
C VAL A 120 10.40 -16.65 0.62
N CYS A 121 11.45 -16.12 0.00
CA CYS A 121 12.70 -15.77 0.68
C CYS A 121 12.43 -14.65 1.72
N ARG A 122 13.14 -14.66 2.86
CA ARG A 122 13.07 -13.56 3.84
C ARG A 122 13.71 -12.32 3.23
N GLN A 123 12.88 -11.40 2.73
CA GLN A 123 13.38 -10.14 2.15
C GLN A 123 14.07 -9.29 3.22
N ARG A 124 15.22 -8.71 2.87
CA ARG A 124 15.91 -7.69 3.68
C ARG A 124 15.18 -6.34 3.52
N PRO A 125 15.22 -5.42 4.50
CA PRO A 125 14.39 -4.21 4.50
C PRO A 125 14.75 -3.13 3.48
N THR A 126 15.76 -3.33 2.62
CA THR A 126 16.27 -2.29 1.72
C THR A 126 15.97 -2.60 0.24
N PRO A 127 15.36 -1.68 -0.52
CA PRO A 127 14.93 -1.91 -1.91
C PRO A 127 16.05 -1.83 -2.97
N ARG A 128 17.33 -1.65 -2.59
CA ARG A 128 18.45 -1.39 -3.54
C ARG A 128 19.59 -2.41 -3.54
N ALA A 129 19.49 -3.53 -2.84
CA ALA A 129 20.55 -4.55 -2.87
C ALA A 129 20.22 -5.64 -3.90
N PRO A 130 21.15 -6.02 -4.80
CA PRO A 130 20.93 -7.16 -5.68
C PRO A 130 20.77 -8.44 -4.85
N MET A 131 19.86 -9.31 -5.31
CA MET A 131 19.59 -10.62 -4.70
C MET A 131 20.85 -11.48 -4.77
N LYS A 132 21.66 -11.50 -3.70
CA LYS A 132 22.82 -12.40 -3.65
C LYS A 132 22.31 -13.85 -3.67
N GLN A 133 22.80 -14.62 -4.63
CA GLN A 133 22.47 -16.01 -4.98
C GLN A 133 22.79 -17.06 -3.90
N SER A 134 22.91 -16.66 -2.63
CA SER A 134 23.30 -17.54 -1.53
C SER A 134 22.14 -18.31 -0.90
N CYS A 135 20.88 -18.07 -1.31
CA CYS A 135 19.76 -18.91 -0.87
C CYS A 135 19.57 -20.10 -1.85
N PRO A 136 19.88 -21.34 -1.45
CA PRO A 136 19.80 -22.51 -2.33
C PRO A 136 18.37 -22.81 -2.80
N ARG A 137 17.35 -22.27 -2.14
CA ARG A 137 15.93 -22.43 -2.48
C ARG A 137 15.36 -21.36 -3.42
N CYS A 138 16.15 -20.33 -3.73
CA CYS A 138 15.75 -19.19 -4.58
C CYS A 138 16.57 -19.13 -5.89
N ARG A 139 17.21 -20.24 -6.31
CA ARG A 139 17.72 -20.40 -7.68
C ARG A 139 16.53 -20.63 -8.63
N PRO A 140 16.46 -19.97 -9.80
CA PRO A 140 15.51 -20.36 -10.82
C PRO A 140 15.85 -21.78 -11.29
N ASN A 141 14.94 -22.73 -11.07
CA ASN A 141 15.04 -24.05 -11.68
C ASN A 141 14.91 -23.89 -13.20
N GLY A 142 15.99 -24.14 -13.95
CA GLY A 142 15.92 -24.31 -15.41
C GLY A 142 16.85 -23.46 -16.28
N ALA A 143 18.08 -23.11 -15.86
CA ALA A 143 19.10 -22.64 -16.80
C ALA A 143 20.09 -23.79 -17.09
N PRO A 144 20.25 -24.27 -18.34
CA PRO A 144 21.27 -25.26 -18.67
C PRO A 144 22.67 -24.66 -18.47
N PRO A 145 23.70 -25.48 -18.17
CA PRO A 145 25.05 -25.00 -18.00
C PRO A 145 25.57 -24.43 -19.33
N MET A 146 25.88 -23.14 -19.37
CA MET A 146 26.67 -22.57 -20.45
C MET A 146 28.13 -23.04 -20.28
N THR A 147 28.50 -24.05 -21.05
CA THR A 147 29.88 -24.42 -21.31
C THR A 147 30.45 -23.42 -22.32
N THR A 148 31.19 -22.43 -21.84
CA THR A 148 32.15 -21.66 -22.64
C THR A 148 33.26 -21.25 -21.66
N GLY A 149 34.43 -21.88 -21.69
CA GLY A 149 35.39 -21.74 -22.77
C GLY A 149 36.35 -20.61 -22.38
N ILE A 150 37.29 -20.94 -21.50
CA ILE A 150 38.47 -20.11 -21.21
C ILE A 150 39.32 -20.10 -22.48
N ILE A 151 39.47 -18.93 -23.08
CA ILE A 151 40.57 -18.60 -23.99
C ILE A 151 41.12 -17.25 -23.51
N CYS A 152 42.45 -17.28 -23.26
CA CYS A 152 43.36 -16.27 -22.71
C CYS A 152 43.30 -16.03 -21.20
#